data_AF-A0A356WXL5-F1
#
_entry.id   AF-A0A356WXL5-F1
#
_cell.length_a   1.000
_cell.length_b   1.000
_cell.length_c   1.000
_cell.angle_alpha   90.00
_cell.angle_beta   90.00
_cell.angle_gamma   90.00
#
_symmetry.space_group_name_H-M   'P 1'
#
loop_
_entity.id
_entity.type
_entity.pdbx_description
1 polymer ?
#
loop_
_entity_poly.entity_id
_entity_poly.type
_entity_poly.pdbx_seq_one_letter_code
_entity_poly.pdbx_strand_id
1 'polypeptide(L)'
;MKKVEQSIKDFISKNIRTIPDFPKEGIQFKDITTLLQDKRALELTSFMLAQPFRNRSVDFVVGLESRGFLFGTNLAQDLNAGFIPVRKPGKL
;
A
#
# COMPACT_ATOMS: atom_id res chain seq x y z
N MET A 1 13.09 16.09 -10.76
CA MET A 1 12.48 14.76 -10.51
C MET A 1 12.35 14.43 -9.01
N LYS A 2 13.44 14.38 -8.23
CA LYS A 2 13.38 14.01 -6.79
C LYS A 2 12.41 14.86 -5.94
N LYS A 3 12.32 16.17 -6.20
CA LYS A 3 11.42 17.08 -5.48
C LYS A 3 9.93 16.74 -5.69
N VAL A 4 9.56 16.30 -6.90
CA VAL A 4 8.18 15.92 -7.22
C VAL A 4 7.83 14.60 -6.53
N GLU A 5 8.74 13.62 -6.60
CA GLU A 5 8.58 12.34 -5.92
C GLU A 5 8.39 12.52 -4.40
N GLN A 6 9.20 13.39 -3.79
CA GLN A 6 9.06 13.72 -2.38
C GLN A 6 7.69 14.35 -2.08
N SER A 7 7.25 15.31 -2.90
CA SER A 7 5.94 15.95 -2.72
C SER A 7 4.78 14.94 -2.80
N ILE A 8 4.89 13.92 -3.65
CA ILE A 8 3.89 12.85 -3.74
C ILE A 8 3.91 12.01 -2.46
N LYS A 9 5.10 11.60 -1.98
CA LYS A 9 5.25 10.85 -0.73
C LYS A 9 4.70 11.63 0.47
N ASP A 10 4.92 12.94 0.51
CA ASP A 10 4.39 13.82 1.56
C ASP A 10 2.86 13.89 1.49
N PHE A 11 2.28 14.00 0.29
CA PHE A 11 0.84 13.97 0.08
C PHE A 11 0.22 12.64 0.53
N ILE A 12 0.81 11.50 0.14
CA ILE A 12 0.36 10.17 0.58
C ILE A 12 0.42 10.06 2.10
N SER A 13 1.55 10.46 2.71
CA SER A 13 1.77 10.35 4.16
C SER A 13 0.80 11.20 4.98
N LYS A 14 0.44 12.39 4.48
CA LYS A 14 -0.58 13.26 5.12
C LYS A 14 -1.97 12.62 5.18
N ASN A 15 -2.26 11.67 4.29
CA ASN A 15 -3.52 10.95 4.27
C ASN A 15 -3.52 9.70 5.17
N ILE A 16 -2.46 9.45 5.94
CA ILE A 16 -2.40 8.36 6.92
C ILE A 16 -2.60 8.92 8.32
N ARG A 17 -3.72 8.56 8.95
CA ARG A 17 -3.99 8.94 10.34
C ARG A 17 -3.11 8.13 11.29
N THR A 18 -2.61 8.76 12.33
CA THR A 18 -1.96 8.06 13.45
C THR A 18 -2.90 8.02 14.64
N ILE A 19 -3.18 6.83 15.16
CA ILE A 19 -4.00 6.62 16.36
C ILE A 19 -3.05 6.20 17.48
N PRO A 20 -2.88 6.99 18.55
CA PRO A 20 -2.07 6.60 19.69
C PRO A 20 -2.71 5.44 20.47
N ASP A 21 -1.87 4.66 21.14
CA ASP A 21 -2.26 3.61 22.08
C ASP A 21 -3.22 2.54 21.54
N PHE A 22 -3.08 2.19 20.25
CA PHE A 22 -3.92 1.18 19.60
C PHE A 22 -3.09 0.05 18.93
N PRO A 23 -3.46 -1.23 19.10
CA PRO A 23 -4.54 -1.76 19.93
C PRO A 23 -4.18 -1.88 21.42
N LYS A 24 -2.97 -1.43 21.81
CA LYS A 24 -2.45 -1.45 23.18
C LYS A 24 -1.63 -0.18 23.41
N GLU A 25 -1.48 0.19 24.68
CA GLU A 25 -0.68 1.33 25.13
C GLU A 25 0.75 1.29 24.55
N GLY A 26 1.25 2.46 24.15
CA GLY A 26 2.57 2.65 23.55
C GLY A 26 2.65 2.41 22.04
N ILE A 27 1.55 2.02 21.37
CA ILE A 27 1.55 1.75 19.92
C ILE A 27 0.95 2.94 19.13
N GLN A 28 1.76 3.52 18.25
CA GLN A 28 1.31 4.52 17.25
C GLN A 28 0.76 3.83 16.01
N PHE A 29 -0.52 3.47 16.01
CA PHE A 29 -1.15 2.77 14.90
C PHE A 29 -1.30 3.66 13.66
N LYS A 30 -0.86 3.15 12.51
CA LYS A 30 -1.06 3.79 11.20
C LYS A 30 -2.35 3.31 10.58
N ASP A 31 -3.37 4.15 10.65
CA ASP A 31 -4.66 3.90 10.04
C ASP A 31 -4.67 4.43 8.61
N ILE A 32 -4.69 3.50 7.67
CA ILE A 32 -4.67 3.75 6.22
C ILE A 32 -6.06 4.01 5.64
N THR A 33 -7.14 3.91 6.42
CA THR A 33 -8.51 4.02 5.89
C THR A 33 -8.78 5.39 5.24
N THR A 34 -8.21 6.46 5.78
CA THR A 34 -8.27 7.82 5.20
C THR A 34 -7.54 7.90 3.85
N LEU A 35 -6.42 7.21 3.70
CA LEU A 35 -5.69 7.10 2.43
C LEU A 35 -6.52 6.33 1.39
N LEU A 36 -7.16 5.24 1.80
CA LEU A 36 -7.99 4.43 0.92
C LEU A 36 -9.25 5.19 0.44
N GLN A 37 -9.77 6.12 1.25
CA GLN A 37 -10.94 6.94 0.92
C GLN A 37 -10.61 8.10 -0.04
N ASP A 38 -9.38 8.63 -0.01
CA ASP A 38 -8.96 9.66 -0.97
C ASP A 38 -8.53 9.03 -2.30
N LYS A 39 -9.34 9.25 -3.34
CA LYS A 39 -9.11 8.70 -4.69
C LYS A 39 -7.71 8.98 -5.24
N ARG A 40 -7.14 10.16 -4.97
CA ARG A 40 -5.82 10.55 -5.47
C ARG A 40 -4.72 9.89 -4.64
N ALA A 41 -4.89 9.80 -3.33
CA ALA A 41 -3.92 9.15 -2.47
C ALA A 41 -3.83 7.64 -2.79
N LEU A 42 -4.97 6.99 -3.03
CA LEU A 42 -5.03 5.59 -3.46
C LEU A 42 -4.29 5.36 -4.79
N GLU A 43 -4.61 6.15 -5.82
CA GLU A 43 -3.98 6.05 -7.15
C GLU A 43 -2.47 6.30 -7.08
N LEU A 44 -2.06 7.39 -6.43
CA LEU A 44 -0.64 7.75 -6.29
C LEU A 44 0.13 6.72 -5.48
N THR A 45 -0.50 6.10 -4.47
CA THR A 45 0.14 5.03 -3.69
C THR A 45 0.46 3.84 -4.58
N SER A 46 -0.51 3.36 -5.39
CA SER A 46 -0.29 2.25 -6.32
C SER A 46 0.79 2.58 -7.34
N PHE A 47 0.70 3.75 -7.97
CA PHE A 47 1.69 4.24 -8.93
C PHE A 47 3.11 4.26 -8.34
N MET A 48 3.26 4.83 -7.13
CA MET A 48 4.55 4.95 -6.46
C MET A 48 5.12 3.60 -6.02
N LEU A 49 4.26 2.66 -5.62
CA LEU A 49 4.69 1.29 -5.29
C LEU A 49 5.15 0.54 -6.54
N ALA A 50 4.49 0.73 -7.68
CA ALA A 50 4.83 0.06 -8.95
C ALA A 50 6.10 0.62 -9.60
N GLN A 51 6.36 1.92 -9.45
CA GLN A 51 7.40 2.65 -10.19
C GLN A 51 8.79 1.96 -10.20
N PRO A 52 9.33 1.43 -9.08
CA PRO A 52 10.64 0.77 -9.08
C PRO A 52 10.70 -0.57 -9.84
N PHE A 53 9.53 -1.15 -10.14
CA PHE A 53 9.40 -2.50 -10.69
C PHE A 53 8.87 -2.57 -12.12
N ARG A 54 8.43 -1.43 -12.70
CA ARG A 54 7.84 -1.41 -14.07
C ARG A 54 8.74 -1.99 -15.16
N ASN A 55 10.06 -1.99 -14.95
CA ASN A 55 11.04 -2.55 -15.89
C ASN A 55 11.66 -3.87 -15.42
N ARG A 56 11.02 -4.57 -14.48
CA ARG A 56 11.60 -5.76 -13.81
C ARG A 56 10.87 -7.08 -14.08
N SER A 57 9.97 -7.15 -15.06
CA SER A 57 9.21 -8.37 -15.42
C SER A 57 8.73 -9.15 -14.20
N VAL A 58 7.83 -8.54 -13.42
CA VAL A 58 7.29 -9.17 -12.21
C VAL A 58 6.17 -10.12 -12.62
N ASP A 59 6.31 -11.41 -12.34
CA ASP A 59 5.26 -12.40 -12.64
C ASP A 59 4.17 -12.42 -11.57
N PHE A 60 4.54 -12.22 -10.30
CA PHE A 60 3.61 -12.28 -9.16
C PHE A 60 3.89 -11.22 -8.09
N VAL A 61 2.82 -10.68 -7.52
CA VAL A 61 2.83 -9.87 -6.31
C VAL A 61 2.22 -10.67 -5.16
N VAL A 62 2.95 -10.77 -4.06
CA VAL A 62 2.50 -11.49 -2.86
C VAL A 62 2.00 -10.49 -1.82
N GLY A 63 0.72 -10.57 -1.46
CA GLY A 63 0.12 -9.72 -0.41
C GLY A 63 -0.04 -10.49 0.89
N LEU A 64 0.38 -9.90 2.01
CA LEU A 64 0.10 -10.45 3.35
C LEU A 64 -1.27 -10.00 3.86
N GLU A 65 -2.03 -10.92 4.46
CA GLU A 65 -3.39 -10.61 4.90
C GLU A 65 -3.46 -9.54 6.02
N SER A 66 -4.56 -8.81 6.15
CA SER A 66 -5.57 -8.52 5.12
C SER A 66 -5.22 -7.25 4.34
N ARG A 67 -4.55 -6.29 4.98
CA ARG A 67 -4.27 -4.96 4.41
C ARG A 67 -3.29 -5.00 3.25
N GLY A 68 -2.40 -6.00 3.19
CA GLY A 68 -1.51 -6.20 2.05
C GLY A 68 -2.28 -6.61 0.79
N PHE A 69 -3.50 -7.14 0.91
CA PHE A 69 -4.34 -7.45 -0.25
C PHE A 69 -4.79 -6.18 -0.96
N LEU A 70 -5.13 -5.13 -0.20
CA LEU A 70 -5.68 -3.88 -0.73
C LEU A 70 -4.72 -3.18 -1.71
N PHE A 71 -3.44 -3.12 -1.36
CA PHE A 71 -2.43 -2.53 -2.25
C PHE A 71 -1.78 -3.56 -3.17
N GLY A 72 -1.66 -4.81 -2.72
CA GLY A 72 -1.04 -5.88 -3.50
C GLY A 72 -1.81 -6.21 -4.78
N THR A 73 -3.14 -6.18 -4.75
CA THR A 73 -3.96 -6.39 -5.95
C THR A 73 -3.79 -5.25 -6.96
N ASN A 74 -3.78 -4.00 -6.49
CA ASN A 74 -3.59 -2.84 -7.36
C ASN A 74 -2.18 -2.81 -7.96
N LEU A 75 -1.18 -3.15 -7.15
CA LEU A 75 0.21 -3.27 -7.60
C LEU A 75 0.38 -4.39 -8.64
N ALA A 76 -0.28 -5.53 -8.45
CA ALA A 76 -0.27 -6.62 -9.42
C ALA A 76 -0.87 -6.17 -10.77
N GLN A 77 -2.01 -5.46 -10.70
CA GLN A 77 -2.64 -4.89 -11.89
C GLN A 77 -1.72 -3.88 -12.59
N ASP A 78 -1.10 -2.96 -11.85
CA ASP A 78 -0.19 -1.95 -12.41
C ASP A 78 1.07 -2.53 -13.05
N LEU A 79 1.51 -3.71 -12.60
CA LEU A 79 2.67 -4.42 -13.12
C LEU A 79 2.31 -5.50 -14.16
N ASN A 80 1.03 -5.68 -14.49
CA ASN A 80 0.54 -6.77 -15.33
C ASN A 80 1.00 -8.16 -14.83
N ALA A 81 0.94 -8.34 -13.51
CA ALA A 81 1.37 -9.54 -12.79
C ALA A 81 0.17 -10.29 -12.18
N GLY A 82 0.36 -11.55 -11.80
CA GLY A 82 -0.58 -12.27 -10.96
C GLY A 82 -0.52 -11.80 -9.49
N PHE A 83 -1.57 -12.07 -8.71
CA PHE A 83 -1.60 -11.79 -7.27
C PHE A 83 -1.73 -13.09 -6.46
N ILE A 84 -0.91 -13.23 -5.41
CA ILE A 84 -0.92 -14.38 -4.49
C ILE A 84 -1.28 -13.89 -3.08
N PRO A 85 -2.44 -14.28 -2.52
CA PRO A 85 -2.79 -13.99 -1.14
C PRO A 85 -2.05 -14.91 -0.17
N VAL A 86 -1.34 -14.34 0.79
CA VAL A 86 -0.74 -15.07 1.92
C VAL A 86 -1.52 -14.79 3.19
N ARG A 87 -1.98 -15.85 3.85
CA ARG A 87 -2.88 -15.80 4.99
C ARG A 87 -2.29 -16.46 6.21
N LYS A 88 -2.79 -16.11 7.40
CA LYS A 88 -2.47 -16.87 8.61
C LYS A 88 -3.04 -18.28 8.49
N PRO A 89 -2.41 -19.26 9.18
CA PRO A 89 -2.91 -20.63 9.21
C PRO A 89 -4.40 -20.69 9.58
N GLY A 90 -5.15 -21.55 8.88
CA GLY A 90 -6.58 -21.76 9.12
C GLY A 90 -7.51 -20.69 8.53
N LYS A 91 -7.03 -19.81 7.66
CA LYS A 91 -7.85 -18.86 6.89
C LYS A 91 -7.83 -19.24 5.40
N LEU A 92 -9.00 -19.40 4.78
CA LEU A 92 -9.23 -19.53 3.32
C LEU A 92 -9.17 -18.15 2.69
#